data_AF-A0A3P7DTM6-F1
#
_entry.id   AF-A0A3P7DTM6-F1
#
_cell.length_a   1.000
_cell.length_b   1.000
_cell.length_c   1.000
_cell.angle_alpha   90.00
_cell.angle_beta   90.00
_cell.angle_gamma   90.00
#
_symmetry.space_group_name_H-M   'P 1'
#
loop_
_entity.id
_entity.type
_entity.pdbx_description
1 polymer ?
#
loop_
_entity_poly.entity_id
_entity_poly.type
_entity_poly.pdbx_seq_one_letter_code
_entity_poly.pdbx_strand_id
1 'polypeptide(L)'
;MATKIPVTKYFRPFVPPLPHGTKISNDLYWDVYIYRPLCRLWERVGVYLYNRVINRFEIGVRDKAYNARIHGPYCPWRYYGTKKDTKLMDVKLCDLPAWFSRRDKSIGGIANAAVKSFYRFEHYYFDHYLINLVGFLLFYLNTIFHPRFFLRFVIFAYLLGIILFYEEIPASVALYHW
;
A
#
# COMPACT_ATOMS: atom_id res chain seq x y z
N MET A 1 11.67 -13.68 -43.51
CA MET A 1 12.05 -14.40 -42.26
C MET A 1 12.01 -13.40 -41.11
N ALA A 2 11.19 -13.61 -40.08
CA ALA A 2 11.23 -12.77 -38.88
C ALA A 2 12.52 -13.09 -38.12
N THR A 3 13.47 -12.15 -38.11
CA THR A 3 14.72 -12.30 -37.36
C THR A 3 14.42 -12.35 -35.87
N LYS A 4 14.62 -13.51 -35.25
CA LYS A 4 14.61 -13.66 -33.78
C LYS A 4 15.88 -13.00 -33.23
N ILE A 5 15.75 -11.83 -32.62
CA ILE A 5 16.86 -11.11 -31.99
C ILE A 5 16.69 -11.21 -30.47
N PRO A 6 17.71 -11.68 -29.70
CA PRO A 6 17.60 -11.80 -28.26
C PRO A 6 17.43 -10.43 -27.58
N VAL A 7 16.54 -10.36 -26.58
CA VAL A 7 16.09 -9.11 -25.96
C VAL A 7 17.20 -8.37 -25.21
N THR A 8 18.30 -9.06 -24.85
CA THR A 8 19.48 -8.46 -24.23
C THR A 8 20.07 -7.30 -25.06
N LYS A 9 19.81 -7.26 -26.37
CA LYS A 9 20.29 -6.18 -27.24
C LYS A 9 19.49 -4.88 -27.10
N TYR A 10 18.25 -4.91 -26.58
CA TYR A 10 17.35 -3.74 -26.51
C TYR A 10 17.52 -2.87 -25.27
N PHE A 11 18.30 -3.30 -24.27
CA PHE A 11 18.62 -2.47 -23.10
C PHE A 11 19.67 -1.39 -23.36
N ARG A 12 19.97 -1.09 -24.64
CA ARG A 12 20.90 -0.01 -24.99
C ARG A 12 20.10 1.21 -25.47
N PRO A 13 20.29 2.41 -24.90
CA PRO A 13 19.54 3.62 -25.26
C PRO A 13 19.76 4.12 -26.70
N PHE A 14 20.50 3.39 -27.53
CA PHE A 14 20.90 3.76 -28.90
C PHE A 14 20.46 2.75 -29.98
N VAL A 15 19.48 1.88 -29.69
CA VAL A 15 18.93 0.98 -30.71
C VAL A 15 17.79 1.71 -31.45
N PRO A 16 17.79 1.77 -32.80
CA PRO A 16 16.70 2.38 -33.55
C PRO A 16 15.36 1.66 -33.29
N PRO A 17 14.22 2.36 -33.41
CA PRO A 17 12.90 1.74 -33.26
C PRO A 17 12.75 0.58 -34.26
N LEU A 18 12.10 -0.49 -33.79
CA LEU A 18 11.92 -1.71 -34.57
C LEU A 18 10.96 -1.49 -35.77
N PRO A 19 11.13 -2.21 -36.89
CA PRO A 19 10.15 -2.24 -37.97
C PRO A 19 8.78 -2.72 -37.47
N HIS A 20 7.71 -2.09 -37.96
CA HIS A 20 6.34 -2.47 -37.62
C HIS A 20 6.10 -3.96 -37.92
N GLY A 21 5.56 -4.70 -36.94
CA GLY A 21 5.27 -6.15 -37.07
C GLY A 21 6.39 -7.10 -36.64
N THR A 22 7.50 -6.60 -36.09
CA THR A 22 8.49 -7.46 -35.44
C THR A 22 7.93 -8.12 -34.18
N LYS A 23 7.85 -9.45 -34.18
CA LYS A 23 7.48 -10.22 -32.98
C LYS A 23 8.69 -10.28 -32.04
N ILE A 24 8.70 -9.44 -31.00
CA ILE A 24 9.64 -9.57 -29.90
C ILE A 24 9.27 -10.85 -29.14
N SER A 25 9.92 -11.96 -29.45
CA SER A 25 9.83 -13.14 -28.61
C SER A 25 10.96 -13.07 -27.59
N ASN A 26 10.60 -12.98 -26.31
CA ASN A 26 11.58 -13.02 -25.23
C ASN A 26 12.07 -14.47 -25.08
N ASP A 27 12.89 -14.93 -26.04
CA ASP A 27 13.39 -16.30 -26.12
C ASP A 27 14.51 -16.57 -25.10
N LEU A 28 14.69 -15.70 -24.09
CA LEU A 28 15.56 -16.03 -22.98
C LEU A 28 14.99 -17.27 -22.30
N TYR A 29 15.75 -18.38 -22.38
CA TYR A 29 15.44 -19.63 -21.72
C TYR A 29 15.01 -19.41 -20.25
N TRP A 30 15.69 -18.52 -19.53
CA TRP A 30 15.34 -18.13 -18.16
C TRP A 30 13.99 -17.44 -18.03
N ASP A 31 13.59 -16.58 -18.98
CA ASP A 31 12.28 -15.89 -18.92
C ASP A 31 11.13 -16.89 -19.10
N VAL A 32 11.22 -17.73 -20.12
CA VAL A 32 10.12 -18.62 -20.50
C VAL A 32 10.00 -19.83 -19.58
N TYR A 33 11.10 -20.47 -19.21
CA TYR A 33 11.07 -21.75 -18.47
C TYR A 33 11.13 -21.59 -16.96
N ILE A 34 11.60 -20.44 -16.45
CA ILE A 34 11.79 -20.25 -15.00
C ILE A 34 10.99 -19.06 -14.51
N TYR A 35 11.21 -17.87 -15.07
CA TYR A 35 10.57 -16.64 -14.57
C TYR A 35 9.06 -16.65 -14.75
N ARG A 36 8.55 -16.94 -15.97
CA ARG A 36 7.10 -16.97 -16.23
C ARG A 36 6.37 -17.99 -15.35
N PRO A 37 6.78 -19.28 -15.26
CA PRO A 37 6.13 -20.23 -14.36
C PRO A 37 6.19 -19.79 -12.90
N LEU A 38 7.32 -19.22 -12.45
CA LEU A 38 7.48 -18.74 -11.08
C LEU A 38 6.56 -17.54 -10.78
N CYS A 39 6.48 -16.54 -11.66
CA CYS A 39 5.54 -15.43 -11.53
C CYS A 39 4.11 -15.92 -11.52
N ARG A 40 3.74 -16.84 -12.43
CA ARG A 40 2.41 -17.46 -12.46
C ARG A 40 2.10 -18.23 -11.18
N LEU A 41 3.08 -18.93 -10.61
CA LEU A 41 2.95 -19.61 -9.32
C LEU A 41 2.69 -18.59 -8.21
N TRP A 42 3.47 -17.52 -8.12
CA TRP A 42 3.28 -16.46 -7.12
C TRP A 42 1.96 -15.71 -7.28
N GLU A 43 1.54 -15.41 -8.50
CA GLU A 43 0.21 -14.87 -8.81
C GLU A 43 -0.88 -15.81 -8.26
N ARG A 44 -0.81 -17.11 -8.57
CA ARG A 44 -1.79 -18.10 -8.11
C ARG A 44 -1.79 -18.25 -6.59
N VAL A 45 -0.61 -18.27 -5.97
CA VAL A 45 -0.47 -18.30 -4.50
C VAL A 45 -1.06 -17.03 -3.90
N GLY A 46 -0.77 -15.86 -4.46
CA GLY A 46 -1.31 -14.57 -4.02
C GLY A 46 -2.83 -14.53 -4.13
N VAL A 47 -3.40 -14.93 -5.27
CA VAL A 47 -4.85 -15.00 -5.48
C VAL A 47 -5.50 -16.01 -4.53
N TYR A 48 -4.89 -17.17 -4.34
CA TYR A 48 -5.37 -18.18 -3.39
C TYR A 48 -5.40 -17.65 -1.95
N LEU A 49 -4.30 -17.04 -1.49
CA LEU A 49 -4.21 -16.45 -0.15
C LEU A 49 -5.18 -15.28 0.01
N TYR A 50 -5.33 -14.44 -1.01
CA TYR A 50 -6.26 -13.33 -0.98
C TYR A 50 -7.69 -13.83 -0.81
N ASN A 51 -8.15 -14.74 -1.67
CA ASN A 51 -9.52 -15.25 -1.64
C ASN A 51 -9.82 -16.08 -0.38
N ARG A 52 -8.84 -16.83 0.13
CA ARG A 52 -9.06 -17.78 1.22
C ARG A 52 -8.84 -17.20 2.62
N VAL A 53 -7.96 -16.21 2.73
CA VAL A 53 -7.47 -15.69 4.01
C VAL A 53 -7.70 -14.18 4.09
N ILE A 54 -7.11 -13.38 3.20
CA ILE A 54 -7.11 -11.90 3.33
C ILE A 54 -8.53 -11.34 3.20
N ASN A 55 -9.29 -11.76 2.19
CA ASN A 55 -10.66 -11.30 1.95
C ASN A 55 -11.65 -11.72 3.05
N ARG A 56 -11.29 -12.72 3.86
CA ARG A 56 -12.09 -13.16 5.02
C ARG A 56 -11.83 -12.30 6.25
N PHE A 57 -10.72 -11.56 6.26
CA PHE A 57 -10.45 -10.59 7.30
C PHE A 57 -11.16 -9.28 6.97
N GLU A 58 -12.02 -8.82 7.87
CA GLU A 58 -12.66 -7.51 7.77
C GLU A 58 -11.70 -6.40 8.22
N ILE A 59 -10.51 -6.36 7.62
CA ILE A 59 -9.49 -5.35 7.88
C ILE A 59 -9.80 -4.14 6.98
N GLY A 60 -9.85 -2.95 7.57
CA GLY A 60 -10.14 -1.70 6.84
C GLY A 60 -11.63 -1.44 6.57
N VAL A 61 -12.51 -2.38 6.94
CA VAL A 61 -13.95 -2.15 6.92
C VAL A 61 -14.37 -1.32 8.15
N ARG A 62 -15.50 -0.62 8.05
CA ARG A 62 -16.12 0.09 9.19
C ARG A 62 -16.36 -0.89 10.34
N ASP A 63 -16.14 -0.41 11.57
CA ASP A 63 -16.44 -1.16 12.80
C ASP A 63 -17.87 -1.74 12.78
N LYS A 64 -18.04 -3.02 13.14
CA LYS A 64 -19.36 -3.68 13.21
C LYS A 64 -20.32 -2.98 14.16
N ALA A 65 -19.79 -2.36 15.21
CA ALA A 65 -20.60 -1.63 16.18
C ALA A 65 -20.99 -0.21 15.70
N TYR A 66 -20.46 0.25 14.57
CA TYR A 66 -20.79 1.57 14.04
C TYR A 66 -22.18 1.60 13.39
N ASN A 67 -23.04 2.44 13.94
CA ASN A 67 -24.30 2.87 13.34
C ASN A 67 -24.25 4.37 13.00
N ALA A 68 -24.34 4.71 11.70
CA ALA A 68 -24.31 6.09 11.22
C ALA A 68 -25.43 6.97 11.79
N ARG A 69 -26.61 6.41 12.08
CA ARG A 69 -27.75 7.14 12.67
C ARG A 69 -27.50 7.54 14.13
N ILE A 70 -26.73 6.73 14.85
CA ILE A 70 -26.45 6.94 16.28
C ILE A 70 -25.18 7.77 16.46
N HIS A 71 -24.16 7.52 15.64
CA HIS A 71 -22.83 8.07 15.85
C HIS A 71 -22.46 9.25 14.95
N GLY A 72 -23.25 9.56 13.93
CA GLY A 72 -22.90 10.56 12.91
C GLY A 72 -21.78 10.05 12.00
N PRO A 73 -20.92 10.95 11.47
CA PRO A 73 -19.81 10.57 10.60
C PRO A 73 -18.87 9.52 11.22
N TYR A 74 -18.31 8.65 10.39
CA TYR A 74 -17.38 7.63 10.83
C TYR A 74 -16.03 8.26 11.24
N CYS A 75 -15.58 7.96 12.45
CA CYS A 75 -14.31 8.38 13.02
C CYS A 75 -13.47 7.12 13.27
N PRO A 76 -12.40 6.88 12.49
CA PRO A 76 -11.66 5.62 12.54
C PRO A 76 -10.90 5.39 13.86
N TRP A 77 -10.55 6.43 14.61
CA TRP A 77 -9.90 6.30 15.92
C TRP A 77 -10.87 6.02 17.09
N ARG A 78 -12.19 6.17 16.85
CA ARG A 78 -13.22 6.02 17.89
C ARG A 78 -13.60 4.55 18.06
N TYR A 79 -13.84 4.16 19.31
CA TYR A 79 -14.37 2.84 19.63
C TYR A 79 -15.90 2.92 19.73
N TYR A 80 -16.62 2.16 18.90
CA TYR A 80 -18.08 2.16 18.83
C TYR A 80 -18.74 1.05 19.65
N GLY A 81 -17.98 0.07 20.13
CA GLY A 81 -18.51 -1.06 20.90
C GLY A 81 -19.22 -0.65 22.20
N THR A 82 -20.13 -1.51 22.66
CA THR A 82 -21.21 -1.17 23.62
C THR A 82 -20.76 -0.73 25.03
N LYS A 83 -19.50 -0.82 25.41
CA LYS A 83 -19.05 -0.35 26.74
C LYS A 83 -17.69 0.32 26.64
N LYS A 84 -17.60 1.58 27.08
CA LYS A 84 -16.33 2.16 27.55
C LYS A 84 -15.94 1.33 28.79
N ASP A 85 -15.22 0.23 28.57
CA ASP A 85 -14.68 -0.56 29.68
C ASP A 85 -13.71 0.31 30.48
N THR A 86 -13.39 -0.12 31.71
CA THR A 86 -12.39 0.57 32.52
C THR A 86 -11.05 0.60 31.78
N LYS A 87 -10.31 1.71 31.89
CA LYS A 87 -8.96 1.79 31.33
C LYS A 87 -8.10 0.72 32.01
N LEU A 88 -7.13 0.14 31.31
CA LEU A 88 -6.27 -0.90 31.86
C LEU A 88 -5.67 -0.52 33.22
N MET A 89 -5.27 0.75 33.38
CA MET A 89 -4.68 1.27 34.63
C MET A 89 -5.68 1.48 35.77
N ASP A 90 -6.98 1.51 35.49
CA ASP A 90 -8.04 1.67 36.50
C ASP A 90 -8.65 0.31 36.92
N VAL A 91 -8.16 -0.81 36.35
CA VAL A 91 -8.64 -2.16 36.65
C VAL A 91 -7.94 -2.70 37.88
N LYS A 92 -8.71 -3.17 38.87
CA LYS A 92 -8.17 -3.91 40.01
C LYS A 92 -7.50 -5.20 39.52
N LEU A 93 -6.35 -5.56 40.10
CA LEU A 93 -5.62 -6.75 39.69
C LEU A 93 -6.46 -8.04 39.77
N CYS A 94 -7.38 -8.14 40.74
CA CYS A 94 -8.31 -9.25 40.87
C CYS A 94 -9.32 -9.36 39.70
N ASP A 95 -9.65 -8.23 39.06
CA ASP A 95 -10.64 -8.15 37.99
C ASP A 95 -9.99 -8.19 36.60
N LEU A 96 -8.65 -8.17 36.51
CA LEU A 96 -7.93 -8.21 35.24
C LEU A 96 -8.31 -9.40 34.35
N PRO A 97 -8.44 -10.65 34.85
CA PRO A 97 -8.86 -11.77 34.00
C PRO A 97 -10.27 -11.57 33.43
N ALA A 98 -11.19 -11.04 34.24
CA ALA A 98 -12.56 -10.73 33.81
C ALA A 98 -12.59 -9.53 32.85
N TRP A 99 -11.66 -8.58 32.99
CA TRP A 99 -11.51 -7.46 32.07
C TRP A 99 -10.97 -7.91 30.71
N PHE A 100 -9.97 -8.79 30.70
CA PHE A 100 -9.45 -9.40 29.48
C PHE A 100 -10.48 -10.34 28.81
N SER A 101 -11.38 -10.96 29.58
CA SER A 101 -12.38 -11.89 29.01
C SER A 101 -13.40 -11.19 28.10
N ARG A 102 -13.77 -9.94 28.41
CA ARG A 102 -14.78 -9.14 27.67
C ARG A 102 -14.32 -8.61 26.32
N ARG A 103 -13.00 -8.57 26.06
CA ARG A 103 -12.43 -8.02 24.83
C ARG A 103 -12.52 -9.02 23.68
N ASP A 104 -12.77 -8.50 22.48
CA ASP A 104 -12.69 -9.31 21.26
C ASP A 104 -11.22 -9.67 20.98
N LYS A 105 -10.92 -10.96 21.11
CA LYS A 105 -9.59 -11.56 20.90
C LYS A 105 -9.49 -12.28 19.55
N SER A 106 -10.49 -12.13 18.68
CA SER A 106 -10.40 -12.64 17.32
C SER A 106 -9.29 -11.92 16.55
N ILE A 107 -8.70 -12.60 15.57
CA ILE A 107 -7.64 -12.01 14.71
C ILE A 107 -8.14 -10.70 14.07
N GLY A 108 -9.40 -10.68 13.60
CA GLY A 108 -10.03 -9.48 13.06
C GLY A 108 -10.20 -8.36 14.12
N GLY A 109 -10.58 -8.71 15.34
CA GLY A 109 -10.67 -7.77 16.46
C GLY A 109 -9.32 -7.14 16.81
N ILE A 110 -8.24 -7.94 16.82
CA ILE A 110 -6.87 -7.48 17.07
C ILE A 110 -6.39 -6.54 15.94
N ALA A 111 -6.58 -6.94 14.68
CA ALA A 111 -6.20 -6.13 13.53
C ALA A 111 -6.96 -4.79 13.53
N ASN A 112 -8.26 -4.81 13.80
CA ASN A 112 -9.06 -3.59 13.92
C ASN A 112 -8.62 -2.72 15.11
N ALA A 113 -8.24 -3.30 16.24
CA ALA A 113 -7.70 -2.54 17.37
C ALA A 113 -6.36 -1.87 17.04
N ALA A 114 -5.48 -2.55 16.30
CA ALA A 114 -4.21 -2.00 15.83
C ALA A 114 -4.44 -0.82 14.88
N VAL A 115 -5.32 -0.98 13.89
CA VAL A 115 -5.70 0.08 12.93
C VAL A 115 -6.29 1.30 13.66
N LYS A 116 -7.21 1.09 14.61
CA LYS A 116 -7.78 2.19 15.42
C LYS A 116 -6.71 2.90 16.26
N SER A 117 -5.73 2.16 16.77
CA SER A 117 -4.63 2.72 17.56
C SER A 117 -3.71 3.57 16.69
N PHE A 118 -3.44 3.13 15.46
CA PHE A 118 -2.71 3.89 14.46
C PHE A 118 -3.44 5.20 14.12
N TYR A 119 -4.73 5.14 13.77
CA TYR A 119 -5.52 6.35 13.51
C TYR A 119 -5.64 7.27 14.73
N ARG A 120 -5.63 6.71 15.94
CA ARG A 120 -5.61 7.51 17.18
C ARG A 120 -4.29 8.22 17.37
N PHE A 121 -3.18 7.55 17.06
CA PHE A 121 -1.85 8.15 17.08
C PHE A 121 -1.76 9.27 16.03
N GLU A 122 -2.19 9.01 14.80
CA GLU A 122 -2.31 10.05 13.77
C GLU A 122 -3.20 11.21 14.22
N HIS A 123 -4.36 10.93 14.80
CA HIS A 123 -5.27 11.97 15.26
C HIS A 123 -4.68 12.84 16.38
N TYR A 124 -3.96 12.27 17.35
CA TYR A 124 -3.40 13.06 18.46
C TYR A 124 -2.09 13.76 18.13
N TYR A 125 -1.25 13.16 17.27
CA TYR A 125 0.09 13.68 16.99
C TYR A 125 0.19 14.37 15.62
N PHE A 126 -0.68 14.02 14.67
CA PHE A 126 -0.60 14.50 13.29
C PHE A 126 -1.79 15.35 12.80
N ASP A 127 -2.92 15.41 13.52
CA ASP A 127 -4.13 16.12 13.04
C ASP A 127 -3.94 17.66 13.04
N HIS A 128 -3.35 18.12 11.93
CA HIS A 128 -3.73 19.19 11.02
C HIS A 128 -3.76 20.68 11.40
N TYR A 129 -3.38 21.13 12.60
CA TYR A 129 -3.12 22.58 12.79
C TYR A 129 -1.65 22.96 12.96
N LEU A 130 -0.83 22.13 13.61
CA LEU A 130 0.58 22.49 13.86
C LEU A 130 1.54 21.94 12.79
N ILE A 131 1.30 20.73 12.27
CA ILE A 131 2.20 20.12 11.28
C ILE A 131 2.15 20.84 9.94
N ASN A 132 0.99 21.34 9.50
CA ASN A 132 0.92 22.05 8.23
C ASN A 132 1.70 23.35 8.27
N LEU A 133 1.54 24.17 9.32
CA LEU A 133 2.29 25.41 9.42
C LEU A 133 3.78 25.16 9.65
N VAL A 134 4.15 24.33 10.65
CA VAL A 134 5.56 24.06 10.98
C VAL A 134 6.24 23.27 9.88
N GLY A 135 5.57 22.26 9.31
CA GLY A 135 6.08 21.47 8.19
C GLY A 135 6.25 22.32 6.93
N PHE A 136 5.30 23.19 6.61
CA PHE A 136 5.46 24.14 5.51
C PHE A 136 6.59 25.14 5.79
N LEU A 137 6.70 25.67 7.00
CA LEU A 137 7.77 26.60 7.38
C LEU A 137 9.14 25.92 7.32
N LEU A 138 9.27 24.71 7.87
CA LEU A 138 10.51 23.92 7.84
C LEU A 138 10.85 23.46 6.44
N PHE A 139 9.87 23.07 5.63
CA PHE A 139 10.08 22.74 4.22
C PHE A 139 10.54 23.98 3.44
N TYR A 140 9.89 25.13 3.63
CA TYR A 140 10.25 26.38 2.97
C TYR A 140 11.67 26.82 3.37
N LEU A 141 12.00 26.76 4.67
CA LEU A 141 13.34 27.07 5.18
C LEU A 141 14.40 26.09 4.63
N ASN A 142 14.15 24.78 4.63
CA ASN A 142 15.13 23.82 4.12
C ASN A 142 15.30 23.87 2.59
N THR A 143 14.23 24.14 1.84
CA THR A 143 14.30 24.15 0.37
C THR A 143 15.01 25.41 -0.14
N ILE A 144 14.83 26.55 0.51
CA ILE A 144 15.50 27.80 0.14
C ILE A 144 16.96 27.81 0.63
N PHE A 145 17.24 27.30 1.85
CA PHE A 145 18.60 27.38 2.41
C PHE A 145 19.51 26.19 2.05
N HIS A 146 18.98 25.04 1.62
CA HIS A 146 19.83 23.91 1.22
C HIS A 146 19.75 23.58 -0.28
N PRO A 147 20.72 24.04 -1.10
CA PRO A 147 20.81 23.67 -2.53
C PRO A 147 20.90 22.14 -2.77
N ARG A 148 21.24 21.36 -1.74
CA ARG A 148 21.28 19.89 -1.80
C ARG A 148 19.90 19.24 -1.96
N PHE A 149 18.83 19.83 -1.44
CA PHE A 149 17.48 19.27 -1.56
C PHE A 149 16.88 19.55 -2.94
N PHE A 150 17.16 20.73 -3.51
CA PHE A 150 16.69 21.09 -4.85
C PHE A 150 17.14 20.06 -5.90
N LEU A 151 18.41 19.64 -5.86
CA LEU A 151 18.93 18.63 -6.79
C LEU A 151 18.22 17.27 -6.65
N ARG A 152 17.91 16.84 -5.43
CA ARG A 152 17.18 15.58 -5.17
C ARG A 152 15.73 15.64 -5.65
N PHE A 153 15.07 16.78 -5.45
CA PHE A 153 13.70 16.99 -5.93
C PHE A 153 13.63 16.98 -7.46
N VAL A 154 14.58 17.62 -8.15
CA VAL A 154 14.67 17.61 -9.61
C VAL A 154 14.88 16.19 -10.14
N ILE A 155 15.78 15.40 -9.51
CA ILE A 155 15.98 13.99 -9.87
C ILE A 155 14.70 13.17 -9.64
N PHE A 156 14.04 13.35 -8.50
CA PHE A 156 12.80 12.62 -8.20
C PHE A 156 11.68 12.97 -9.17
N ALA A 157 11.47 14.26 -9.48
CA ALA A 157 10.48 14.72 -10.45
C ALA A 157 10.79 14.19 -11.86
N TYR A 158 12.07 14.15 -12.24
CA TYR A 158 12.51 13.55 -13.49
C TYR A 158 12.24 12.04 -13.55
N LEU A 159 12.55 11.29 -12.49
CA LEU A 159 12.25 9.85 -12.39
C LEU A 159 10.75 9.56 -12.38
N LEU A 160 9.97 10.36 -11.66
CA LEU A 160 8.51 10.27 -11.66
C LEU A 160 7.95 10.57 -13.06
N GLY A 161 8.49 11.59 -13.72
CA GLY A 161 8.20 11.90 -15.11
C GLY A 161 8.50 10.72 -16.04
N ILE A 162 9.66 10.07 -15.88
CA ILE A 162 9.99 8.84 -16.63
C ILE A 162 8.94 7.77 -16.39
N ILE A 163 8.49 7.55 -15.16
CA ILE A 163 7.48 6.52 -14.84
C ILE A 163 6.12 6.85 -15.45
N LEU A 164 5.67 8.10 -15.32
CA LEU A 164 4.35 8.54 -15.79
C LEU A 164 4.27 8.69 -17.31
N PHE A 165 5.35 9.15 -17.93
CA PHE A 165 5.49 9.30 -19.39
C PHE A 165 6.23 8.13 -20.03
N TYR A 166 6.37 7.00 -19.33
CA TYR A 166 6.82 5.74 -19.93
C TYR A 166 5.71 5.24 -20.87
N GLU A 167 5.63 5.81 -22.08
CA GLU A 167 4.52 5.62 -23.02
C GLU A 167 4.37 4.20 -23.59
N GLU A 168 5.13 3.19 -23.17
CA GLU A 168 5.15 1.90 -23.89
C GLU A 168 5.07 0.65 -23.01
N ILE A 169 4.14 0.60 -22.06
CA ILE A 169 3.49 -0.68 -21.78
C ILE A 169 2.04 -0.55 -22.26
N PRO A 170 1.74 -0.95 -23.52
CA PRO A 170 0.37 -0.99 -23.99
C PRO A 170 -0.44 -1.83 -22.99
N ALA A 171 -1.38 -1.17 -22.31
CA ALA A 171 -2.23 -1.77 -21.29
C ALA A 171 -3.02 -2.98 -21.80
N SER A 172 -3.12 -3.16 -23.14
CA SER A 172 -3.67 -4.35 -23.77
C SER A 172 -2.93 -5.65 -23.41
N VAL A 173 -1.65 -5.59 -23.03
CA VAL A 173 -0.90 -6.79 -22.58
C VAL A 173 -1.08 -7.04 -21.07
N ALA A 174 -1.50 -6.02 -20.32
CA ALA A 174 -1.76 -6.11 -18.88
C ALA A 174 -3.22 -6.46 -18.55
N LEU A 175 -4.07 -6.73 -19.55
CA LEU A 175 -5.39 -7.34 -19.38
C LEU A 175 -5.21 -8.78 -18.87
N TYR A 176 -4.80 -8.91 -17.61
CA TYR A 176 -5.08 -10.10 -16.84
C TYR A 176 -6.60 -10.17 -16.70
N HIS A 177 -7.16 -11.17 -17.36
CA HIS A 177 -8.49 -11.68 -17.06
C HIS A 177 -8.58 -11.92 -15.54
N TRP A 178 -9.36 -11.10 -14.86
CA TRP A 178 -10.00 -11.48 -13.61
C TRP A 178 -11.04 -12.57 -13.87
#